data_AF-A0A2V7I8W1-F1
#
_entry.id   AF-A0A2V7I8W1-F1
#
_cell.length_a   1.000
_cell.length_b   1.000
_cell.length_c   1.000
_cell.angle_alpha   90.00
_cell.angle_beta   90.00
_cell.angle_gamma   90.00
#
_symmetry.space_group_name_H-M   'P 1'
#
loop_
_entity.id
_entity.type
_entity.pdbx_description
1 polymer ?
#
loop_
_entity_poly.entity_id
_entity_poly.type
_entity_poly.pdbx_seq_one_letter_code
_entity_poly.pdbx_strand_id
1 'polypeptide(L)'
;MATTCIPQITFGFEPKGKPVVAAFDVPHASVDGGAVLLKSLDTQLQLTKRLAGCLVDQRQPGKVQHQTLELVRQRVFGLACGYADCNDAERLADDVIHKLLLDRDPIAGRALASQPTLSRFENAVGWQQLRDMAHVLADTVIETQRRRLKGRATRITIDLDPTDDPTHGQQEFTFFNGHYDTWCYLPIVATVTFNDEPEQFAVASVLRPGNAPATRGARGILRRLLAKLRDAFPKATFRVRLDGGFAHPKLFAFLEQQQVEYVVAMACNARLEKRARRLMGKARMLSKAIGQTAHLYGETRYAARKWKRKRRVIIKAEVVRHPGRDPKNNPRFVVTNLPDDPETVYQLYCGRGDVENRLKELHHGLEMDRTSCEHFLANQFRVLLTLAAYVLFQELRRRAVGTACAHAQVTTLRERLVKVAVWVQSSVRRIVLHFPTTFPWLPTWRRIARAVGATT
;
A
#
# COMPACT_ATOMS: atom_id res chain seq x y z
N MET A 1 47.61 16.81 -10.93
CA MET A 1 46.30 16.60 -10.26
C MET A 1 46.61 16.21 -8.82
N ALA A 2 46.17 17.00 -7.85
CA ALA A 2 46.32 16.62 -6.45
C ALA A 2 45.39 15.43 -6.19
N THR A 3 45.94 14.28 -5.82
CA THR A 3 45.16 13.12 -5.39
C THR A 3 44.36 13.54 -4.17
N THR A 4 43.04 13.63 -4.29
CA THR A 4 42.17 13.96 -3.18
C THR A 4 42.36 12.91 -2.09
N CYS A 5 42.95 13.29 -0.96
CA CYS A 5 43.18 12.36 0.14
C CYS A 5 41.81 12.01 0.74
N ILE A 6 41.37 10.76 0.59
CA ILE A 6 40.10 10.29 1.14
C ILE A 6 40.31 10.05 2.65
N PRO A 7 39.57 10.74 3.54
CA PRO A 7 39.72 10.55 4.98
C PRO A 7 39.46 9.10 5.38
N GLN A 8 40.33 8.57 6.25
CA GLN A 8 40.20 7.24 6.83
C GLN A 8 39.71 7.34 8.27
N ILE A 9 38.83 6.43 8.67
CA ILE A 9 38.30 6.34 10.04
C ILE A 9 38.84 5.06 10.66
N THR A 10 39.63 5.19 11.73
CA THR A 10 40.17 4.05 12.46
C THR A 10 39.33 3.79 13.71
N PHE A 11 38.88 2.54 13.89
CA PHE A 11 38.14 2.14 15.08
C PHE A 11 39.10 1.77 16.22
N GLY A 12 38.70 2.05 17.47
CA GLY A 12 39.51 1.77 18.67
C GLY A 12 39.58 0.30 19.11
N PHE A 13 39.03 -0.63 18.33
CA PHE A 13 39.15 -2.07 18.60
C PHE A 13 40.08 -2.72 17.57
N GLU A 14 40.89 -3.68 18.03
CA GLU A 14 41.95 -4.30 17.22
C GLU A 14 41.82 -5.82 17.20
N PRO A 15 40.96 -6.39 16.34
CA PRO A 15 40.79 -7.82 16.25
C PRO A 15 42.11 -8.46 15.83
N LYS A 16 42.68 -9.29 16.71
CA LYS A 16 44.00 -9.94 16.52
C LYS A 16 45.14 -8.94 16.31
N GLY A 17 45.09 -7.79 16.98
CA GLY A 17 46.15 -6.76 16.92
C GLY A 17 46.27 -6.06 15.57
N LYS A 18 45.18 -6.02 14.79
CA LYS A 18 45.12 -5.30 13.51
C LYS A 18 44.18 -4.10 13.64
N PRO A 19 44.59 -2.89 13.26
CA PRO A 19 43.68 -1.74 13.25
C PRO A 19 42.57 -1.97 12.23
N VAL A 20 41.33 -1.65 12.60
CA VAL A 20 40.20 -1.65 11.67
C VAL A 20 40.03 -0.23 11.12
N VAL A 21 40.20 -0.09 9.80
CA VAL A 21 40.11 1.19 9.10
C VAL A 21 38.97 1.15 8.09
N ALA A 22 38.07 2.12 8.14
CA ALA A 22 37.05 2.35 7.13
C ALA A 22 37.48 3.49 6.19
N ALA A 23 37.41 3.24 4.89
CA ALA A 23 37.56 4.22 3.83
C ALA A 23 36.33 4.12 2.90
N PHE A 24 35.84 5.27 2.43
CA PHE A 24 34.72 5.37 1.49
C PHE A 24 35.25 5.67 0.09
N ASP A 25 36.09 4.76 -0.42
CA ASP A 25 36.92 4.95 -1.61
C ASP A 25 36.60 4.00 -2.77
N VAL A 26 35.52 3.22 -2.66
CA VAL A 26 35.06 2.30 -3.71
C VAL A 26 34.19 3.06 -4.70
N PRO A 27 34.66 3.35 -5.93
CA PRO A 27 33.85 4.02 -6.94
C PRO A 27 32.83 3.05 -7.54
N HIS A 28 31.78 3.61 -8.13
CA HIS A 28 30.76 2.88 -8.88
C HIS A 28 30.07 1.78 -8.05
N ALA A 29 29.92 2.00 -6.75
CA ALA A 29 29.21 1.12 -5.84
C ALA A 29 27.88 1.74 -5.39
N SER A 30 26.95 0.88 -4.97
CA SER A 30 25.66 1.27 -4.39
C SER A 30 25.24 0.26 -3.32
N VAL A 31 24.30 0.64 -2.47
CA VAL A 31 23.64 -0.24 -1.49
C VAL A 31 22.26 -0.71 -1.95
N ASP A 32 21.82 -0.31 -3.15
CA ASP A 32 20.48 -0.59 -3.69
C ASP A 32 20.48 -1.61 -4.83
N GLY A 33 21.53 -2.42 -4.98
CA GLY A 33 21.70 -3.30 -6.14
C GLY A 33 20.53 -4.24 -6.42
N GLY A 34 19.77 -4.61 -5.39
CA GLY A 34 18.59 -5.45 -5.53
C GLY A 34 17.37 -4.76 -6.17
N ALA A 35 17.37 -3.43 -6.29
CA ALA A 35 16.28 -2.66 -6.91
C ALA A 35 16.03 -3.03 -8.38
N VAL A 36 17.00 -3.66 -9.05
CA VAL A 36 16.84 -4.18 -10.42
C VAL A 36 15.73 -5.23 -10.54
N LEU A 37 15.38 -5.92 -9.45
CA LEU A 37 14.20 -6.78 -9.40
C LEU A 37 12.91 -5.98 -9.61
N LEU A 38 12.80 -4.81 -8.96
CA LEU A 38 11.67 -3.90 -9.10
C LEU A 38 11.62 -3.27 -10.49
N LYS A 39 12.77 -2.91 -11.07
CA LYS A 39 12.85 -2.44 -12.46
C LYS A 39 12.42 -3.50 -13.46
N SER A 40 12.75 -4.77 -13.22
CA SER A 40 12.31 -5.89 -14.06
C SER A 40 10.78 -6.03 -14.03
N LEU A 41 10.18 -5.88 -12.84
CA LEU A 41 8.73 -5.85 -12.67
C LEU A 41 8.09 -4.64 -13.35
N ASP A 42 8.62 -3.43 -13.14
CA ASP A 42 8.12 -2.21 -13.80
C ASP A 42 8.20 -2.33 -15.32
N THR A 43 9.25 -2.95 -15.87
CA THR A 43 9.37 -3.22 -17.31
C THR A 43 8.26 -4.15 -17.82
N GLN A 44 7.84 -5.15 -17.03
CA GLN A 44 6.73 -6.02 -17.42
C GLN A 44 5.36 -5.34 -17.30
N LEU A 45 5.17 -4.55 -16.25
CA LEU A 45 3.91 -3.87 -15.96
C LEU A 45 3.72 -2.57 -16.76
N GLN A 46 4.83 -1.98 -17.21
CA GLN A 46 4.94 -0.63 -17.75
C GLN A 46 4.35 0.43 -16.81
N LEU A 47 4.35 0.18 -15.48
CA LEU A 47 3.61 0.97 -14.50
C LEU A 47 4.06 2.44 -14.51
N THR A 48 5.36 2.70 -14.33
CA THR A 48 5.90 4.07 -14.31
C THR A 48 5.70 4.79 -15.64
N LYS A 49 5.83 4.06 -16.77
CA LYS A 49 5.60 4.60 -18.11
C LYS A 49 4.14 5.02 -18.32
N ARG A 50 3.19 4.17 -17.92
CA ARG A 50 1.75 4.48 -18.03
C ARG A 50 1.38 5.66 -17.14
N LEU A 51 1.92 5.72 -15.92
CA LEU A 51 1.68 6.84 -14.99
C LEU A 51 2.26 8.16 -15.54
N ALA A 52 3.49 8.14 -16.04
CA ALA A 52 4.10 9.31 -16.67
C ALA A 52 3.33 9.77 -17.92
N GLY A 53 2.71 8.85 -18.66
CA GLY A 53 1.86 9.17 -19.82
C GLY A 53 0.58 9.95 -19.48
N CYS A 54 0.16 9.98 -18.21
CA CYS A 54 -0.94 10.83 -17.75
C CYS A 54 -0.54 12.29 -17.52
N LEU A 55 0.77 12.58 -17.47
CA LEU A 55 1.30 13.88 -17.09
C LEU A 55 1.58 14.71 -18.34
N VAL A 56 1.23 16.00 -18.29
CA VAL A 56 1.51 16.95 -19.36
C VAL A 56 2.73 17.77 -18.98
N ASP A 57 3.80 17.66 -19.77
CA ASP A 57 5.01 18.46 -19.57
C ASP A 57 4.86 19.82 -20.23
N GLN A 58 4.63 20.85 -19.43
CA GLN A 58 4.50 22.24 -19.89
C GLN A 58 5.85 22.95 -20.03
N ARG A 59 6.96 22.29 -19.69
CA ARG A 59 8.30 22.88 -19.79
C ARG A 59 8.71 23.00 -21.26
N GLN A 60 9.53 24.00 -21.58
CA GLN A 60 10.06 24.18 -22.93
C GLN A 60 10.90 22.94 -23.34
N PRO A 61 10.52 22.19 -24.41
CA PRO A 61 11.14 20.89 -24.72
C PRO A 61 12.66 20.91 -24.85
N GLY A 62 13.22 21.92 -25.50
CA GLY A 62 14.68 22.07 -25.68
C GLY A 62 15.46 22.36 -24.39
N LYS A 63 14.78 22.64 -23.27
CA LYS A 63 15.38 22.89 -21.95
C LYS A 63 15.13 21.74 -20.96
N VAL A 64 14.45 20.68 -21.38
CA VAL A 64 14.16 19.53 -20.53
C VAL A 64 15.39 18.64 -20.42
N GLN A 65 16.03 18.66 -19.25
CA GLN A 65 17.15 17.78 -18.92
C GLN A 65 16.72 16.43 -18.32
N HIS A 66 15.55 16.41 -17.67
CA HIS A 66 14.96 15.23 -17.05
C HIS A 66 13.53 15.05 -17.55
N GLN A 67 13.31 13.99 -18.33
CA GLN A 67 12.01 13.64 -18.87
C GLN A 67 11.04 13.29 -17.74
N THR A 68 9.75 13.51 -17.96
CA THR A 68 8.69 13.19 -16.99
C THR A 68 8.75 11.75 -16.51
N LEU A 69 9.05 10.79 -17.39
CA LEU A 69 9.23 9.39 -17.02
C LEU A 69 10.40 9.18 -16.04
N GLU A 70 11.51 9.89 -16.24
CA GLU A 70 12.66 9.81 -15.34
C GLU A 70 12.28 10.33 -13.95
N LEU A 71 11.56 11.45 -13.88
CA LEU A 71 11.11 12.04 -12.61
C LEU A 71 10.15 11.10 -11.86
N VAL A 72 9.17 10.50 -12.57
CA VAL A 72 8.25 9.50 -11.98
C VAL A 72 9.04 8.29 -11.46
N ARG A 73 9.97 7.75 -12.25
CA ARG A 73 10.79 6.60 -11.86
C ARG A 73 11.69 6.93 -10.67
N GLN A 74 12.31 8.10 -10.65
CA GLN A 74 13.16 8.54 -9.55
C GLN A 74 12.40 8.53 -8.23
N ARG A 75 11.16 9.04 -8.24
CA ARG A 75 10.31 9.04 -7.04
C ARG A 75 9.83 7.64 -6.67
N VAL A 76 9.32 6.85 -7.61
CA VAL A 76 8.79 5.50 -7.33
C VAL A 76 9.89 4.56 -6.82
N PHE A 77 11.06 4.53 -7.47
CA PHE A 77 12.17 3.69 -7.03
C PHE A 77 12.86 4.23 -5.77
N GLY A 78 12.94 5.56 -5.60
CA GLY A 78 13.39 6.19 -4.36
C GLY A 78 12.54 5.73 -3.17
N LEU A 79 11.22 5.87 -3.26
CA LEU A 79 10.26 5.38 -2.26
C LEU A 79 10.44 3.87 -2.01
N ALA A 80 10.58 3.09 -3.07
CA ALA A 80 10.75 1.65 -2.94
C ALA A 80 12.06 1.27 -2.20
N CYS A 81 13.13 2.03 -2.40
CA CYS A 81 14.40 1.88 -1.70
C CYS A 81 14.43 2.58 -0.32
N GLY A 82 13.36 3.23 0.12
CA GLY A 82 13.27 3.87 1.44
C GLY A 82 13.71 5.33 1.50
N TYR A 83 13.76 6.01 0.36
CA TYR A 83 14.08 7.43 0.23
C TYR A 83 12.83 8.23 -0.09
N ALA A 84 12.06 8.54 0.97
CA ALA A 84 10.74 9.12 0.84
C ALA A 84 10.77 10.61 0.49
N ASP A 85 11.81 11.35 0.89
CA ASP A 85 11.87 12.79 0.67
C ASP A 85 12.56 13.16 -0.62
N CYS A 86 12.16 14.30 -1.20
CA CYS A 86 12.89 14.90 -2.32
C CYS A 86 14.31 15.31 -1.90
N ASN A 87 14.56 15.54 -0.60
CA ASN A 87 15.89 15.87 -0.07
C ASN A 87 16.88 14.71 -0.23
N ASP A 88 16.40 13.46 -0.25
CA ASP A 88 17.25 12.29 -0.48
C ASP A 88 17.80 12.26 -1.92
N ALA A 89 17.13 12.93 -2.86
CA ALA A 89 17.53 12.94 -4.26
C ALA A 89 18.93 13.52 -4.49
N GLU A 90 19.35 14.49 -3.66
CA GLU A 90 20.69 15.07 -3.76
C GLU A 90 21.76 14.02 -3.42
N ARG A 91 21.52 13.18 -2.41
CA ARG A 91 22.44 12.12 -1.97
C ARG A 91 22.53 10.98 -2.98
N LEU A 92 21.49 10.81 -3.81
CA LEU A 92 21.37 9.74 -4.80
C LEU A 92 21.62 10.20 -6.22
N ALA A 93 21.91 11.49 -6.44
CA ALA A 93 22.00 12.07 -7.77
C ALA A 93 23.01 11.33 -8.66
N ASP A 94 24.11 10.86 -8.06
CA ASP A 94 25.15 10.10 -8.75
C ASP A 94 25.17 8.59 -8.45
N ASP A 95 24.18 8.07 -7.72
CA ASP A 95 24.11 6.64 -7.43
C ASP A 95 23.93 5.82 -8.73
N VAL A 96 24.84 4.85 -8.90
CA VAL A 96 24.95 4.04 -10.12
C VAL A 96 23.72 3.18 -10.37
N ILE A 97 23.07 2.67 -9.32
CA ILE A 97 21.85 1.87 -9.47
C ILE A 97 20.67 2.78 -9.75
N HIS A 98 20.51 3.90 -9.07
CA HIS A 98 19.40 4.81 -9.36
C HIS A 98 19.48 5.35 -10.80
N LYS A 99 20.68 5.66 -11.33
CA LYS A 99 20.87 5.97 -12.76
C LYS A 99 20.39 4.82 -13.65
N LEU A 100 20.81 3.59 -13.34
CA LEU A 100 20.41 2.39 -14.08
C LEU A 100 18.89 2.17 -14.09
N LEU A 101 18.21 2.36 -12.96
CA LEU A 101 16.74 2.19 -12.85
C LEU A 101 15.98 3.16 -13.77
N LEU A 102 16.60 4.29 -14.13
CA LEU A 102 16.07 5.30 -15.02
C LEU A 102 16.49 5.13 -16.49
N ASP A 103 17.14 4.01 -16.83
CA ASP A 103 17.70 3.72 -18.15
C ASP A 103 18.85 4.67 -18.56
N ARG A 104 19.53 5.27 -17.57
CA ARG A 104 20.77 6.04 -17.79
C ARG A 104 22.00 5.14 -17.70
N ASP A 105 23.08 5.54 -18.36
CA ASP A 105 24.38 4.92 -18.13
C ASP A 105 24.75 5.08 -16.65
N PRO A 106 25.02 3.99 -15.91
CA PRO A 106 25.26 4.04 -14.47
C PRO A 106 26.57 4.74 -14.10
N ILE A 107 27.56 4.78 -14.99
CA ILE A 107 28.90 5.32 -14.71
C ILE A 107 29.07 6.71 -15.33
N ALA A 108 28.84 6.84 -16.63
CA ALA A 108 29.06 8.08 -17.37
C ALA A 108 27.78 8.93 -17.51
N GLY A 109 26.62 8.40 -17.12
CA GLY A 109 25.35 9.10 -17.21
C GLY A 109 25.30 10.32 -16.28
N ARG A 110 24.61 11.36 -16.76
CA ARG A 110 24.38 12.59 -16.00
C ARG A 110 23.65 12.31 -14.69
N ALA A 111 23.96 13.12 -13.68
CA ALA A 111 23.29 13.12 -12.39
C ALA A 111 21.76 13.20 -12.53
N LEU A 112 21.04 12.54 -11.62
CA LEU A 112 19.58 12.54 -11.55
C LEU A 112 19.01 13.90 -11.13
N ALA A 113 17.69 14.04 -11.15
CA ALA A 113 17.08 15.31 -10.82
C ALA A 113 17.32 15.68 -9.35
N SER A 114 17.73 16.93 -9.13
CA SER A 114 17.94 17.49 -7.79
C SER A 114 16.63 17.70 -7.04
N GLN A 115 16.75 17.93 -5.73
CA GLN A 115 15.61 18.22 -4.85
C GLN A 115 14.69 19.33 -5.39
N PRO A 116 15.17 20.52 -5.83
CA PRO A 116 14.29 21.58 -6.31
C PRO A 116 13.57 21.21 -7.61
N THR A 117 14.19 20.37 -8.44
CA THR A 117 13.60 19.88 -9.69
C THR A 117 12.42 18.96 -9.40
N LEU A 118 12.57 18.03 -8.45
CA LEU A 118 11.49 17.15 -8.00
C LEU A 118 10.38 17.92 -7.29
N SER A 119 10.72 18.90 -6.45
CA SER A 119 9.73 19.74 -5.77
C SER A 119 8.84 20.49 -6.77
N ARG A 120 9.42 21.16 -7.77
CA ARG A 120 8.63 21.81 -8.83
C ARG A 120 7.80 20.82 -9.63
N PHE A 121 8.33 19.64 -9.90
CA PHE A 121 7.61 18.59 -10.61
C PHE A 121 6.38 18.10 -9.84
N GLU A 122 6.53 17.76 -8.55
CA GLU A 122 5.42 17.27 -7.72
C GLU A 122 4.30 18.32 -7.58
N ASN A 123 4.66 19.61 -7.49
CA ASN A 123 3.71 20.71 -7.35
C ASN A 123 3.07 21.18 -8.66
N ALA A 124 3.51 20.69 -9.82
CA ALA A 124 2.93 21.05 -11.12
C ALA A 124 1.73 20.17 -11.53
N VAL A 125 1.43 19.10 -10.77
CA VAL A 125 0.45 18.09 -11.17
C VAL A 125 -0.98 18.53 -10.85
N GLY A 126 -1.82 18.65 -11.89
CA GLY A 126 -3.22 19.03 -11.77
C GLY A 126 -4.18 17.86 -11.47
N TRP A 127 -5.41 18.19 -11.08
CA TRP A 127 -6.44 17.21 -10.71
C TRP A 127 -6.79 16.22 -11.84
N GLN A 128 -6.82 16.67 -13.10
CA GLN A 128 -7.14 15.80 -14.24
C GLN A 128 -6.09 14.69 -14.39
N GLN A 129 -4.82 15.07 -14.32
CA GLN A 129 -3.69 14.15 -14.36
C GLN A 129 -3.72 13.16 -13.19
N LEU A 130 -4.01 13.62 -11.98
CA LEU A 130 -4.14 12.75 -10.80
C LEU A 130 -5.28 11.73 -10.93
N ARG A 131 -6.43 12.17 -11.46
CA ARG A 131 -7.56 11.29 -11.75
C ARG A 131 -7.16 10.21 -12.76
N ASP A 132 -6.47 10.61 -13.82
CA ASP A 132 -6.08 9.70 -14.90
C ASP A 132 -4.99 8.73 -14.45
N MET A 133 -4.03 9.18 -13.63
CA MET A 133 -3.07 8.32 -12.94
C MET A 133 -3.74 7.29 -12.02
N ALA A 134 -4.73 7.71 -11.22
CA ALA A 134 -5.47 6.80 -10.35
C ALA A 134 -6.20 5.71 -11.18
N HIS A 135 -6.73 6.09 -12.35
CA HIS A 135 -7.33 5.13 -13.28
C HIS A 135 -6.29 4.16 -13.85
N VAL A 136 -5.15 4.66 -14.32
CA VAL A 136 -4.05 3.86 -14.86
C VAL A 136 -3.49 2.88 -13.84
N LEU A 137 -3.36 3.29 -12.57
CA LEU A 137 -2.89 2.42 -11.50
C LEU A 137 -3.86 1.25 -11.30
N ALA A 138 -5.15 1.54 -11.16
CA ALA A 138 -6.20 0.52 -11.04
C ALA A 138 -6.20 -0.43 -12.25
N ASP A 139 -6.12 0.12 -13.46
CA ASP A 139 -6.12 -0.65 -14.70
C ASP A 139 -4.89 -1.57 -14.80
N THR A 140 -3.71 -1.07 -14.41
CA THR A 140 -2.49 -1.88 -14.40
C THR A 140 -2.62 -3.10 -13.49
N VAL A 141 -3.15 -2.90 -12.27
CA VAL A 141 -3.35 -4.00 -11.32
C VAL A 141 -4.42 -4.97 -11.85
N ILE A 142 -5.58 -4.47 -12.27
CA ILE A 142 -6.70 -5.30 -12.75
C ILE A 142 -6.31 -6.10 -13.99
N GLU A 143 -5.63 -5.49 -14.98
CA GLU A 143 -5.14 -6.17 -16.18
C GLU A 143 -4.13 -7.26 -15.82
N THR A 144 -3.22 -6.99 -14.89
CA THR A 144 -2.23 -7.97 -14.42
C THR A 144 -2.91 -9.17 -13.78
N GLN A 145 -3.89 -8.94 -12.90
CA GLN A 145 -4.64 -10.03 -12.28
C GLN A 145 -5.53 -10.75 -13.30
N ARG A 146 -6.14 -10.06 -14.25
CA ARG A 146 -6.92 -10.66 -15.34
C ARG A 146 -6.06 -11.59 -16.19
N ARG A 147 -4.86 -11.18 -16.58
CA ARG A 147 -3.91 -12.04 -17.33
C ARG A 147 -3.52 -13.26 -16.50
N ARG A 148 -3.13 -13.05 -15.24
CA ARG A 148 -2.71 -14.13 -14.33
C ARG A 148 -3.82 -15.18 -14.14
N LEU A 149 -5.03 -14.72 -13.88
CA LEU A 149 -6.20 -15.57 -13.63
C LEU A 149 -6.91 -16.01 -14.91
N LYS A 150 -6.38 -15.67 -16.09
CA LYS A 150 -6.99 -15.96 -17.41
C LYS A 150 -8.45 -15.48 -17.50
N GLY A 151 -8.76 -14.35 -16.87
CA GLY A 151 -10.11 -13.77 -16.79
C GLY A 151 -11.09 -14.54 -15.90
N ARG A 152 -10.62 -15.47 -15.06
CA ARG A 152 -11.46 -16.33 -14.22
C ARG A 152 -11.26 -16.04 -12.73
N ALA A 153 -12.29 -15.44 -12.12
CA ALA A 153 -12.43 -15.34 -10.69
C ALA A 153 -13.89 -15.69 -10.34
N THR A 154 -14.10 -16.47 -9.29
CA THR A 154 -15.44 -16.81 -8.79
C THR A 154 -15.97 -15.68 -7.90
N ARG A 155 -15.10 -15.06 -7.13
CA ARG A 155 -15.44 -13.97 -6.22
C ARG A 155 -14.36 -12.91 -6.18
N ILE A 156 -14.77 -11.65 -6.13
CA ILE A 156 -13.88 -10.51 -5.98
C ILE A 156 -14.37 -9.67 -4.81
N THR A 157 -13.53 -9.53 -3.78
CA THR A 157 -13.83 -8.73 -2.60
C THR A 157 -13.11 -7.39 -2.69
N ILE A 158 -13.84 -6.29 -2.50
CA ILE A 158 -13.33 -4.93 -2.42
C ILE A 158 -13.41 -4.47 -0.98
N ASP A 159 -12.28 -4.11 -0.41
CA ASP A 159 -12.19 -3.45 0.89
C ASP A 159 -11.93 -1.95 0.69
N LEU A 160 -12.59 -1.11 1.49
CA LEU A 160 -12.22 0.30 1.64
C LEU A 160 -11.97 0.59 3.10
N ASP A 161 -10.78 1.08 3.39
CA ASP A 161 -10.40 1.45 4.74
C ASP A 161 -9.80 2.88 4.72
N PRO A 162 -10.31 3.78 5.57
CA PRO A 162 -9.69 5.05 5.83
C PRO A 162 -8.48 4.86 6.74
N THR A 163 -7.50 5.72 6.58
CA THR A 163 -6.35 5.82 7.48
C THR A 163 -6.08 7.30 7.73
N ASP A 164 -5.47 7.63 8.86
CA ASP A 164 -5.03 8.98 9.16
C ASP A 164 -3.61 9.21 8.66
N ASP A 165 -3.33 10.45 8.27
CA ASP A 165 -2.05 10.90 7.76
C ASP A 165 -1.71 12.21 8.49
N PRO A 166 -0.96 12.13 9.61
CA PRO A 166 -0.61 13.30 10.41
C PRO A 166 0.13 14.35 9.59
N THR A 167 -0.38 15.57 9.61
CA THR A 167 0.21 16.69 8.86
C THR A 167 1.07 17.57 9.76
N HIS A 168 2.07 18.21 9.16
CA HIS A 168 2.98 19.12 9.85
C HIS A 168 3.11 20.45 9.11
N GLY A 169 3.23 21.54 9.85
CA GLY A 169 3.29 22.89 9.29
C GLY A 169 1.95 23.38 8.75
N GLN A 170 1.98 24.33 7.84
CA GLN A 170 0.79 24.94 7.24
C GLN A 170 0.52 24.28 5.88
N GLN A 171 -0.21 23.17 5.87
CA GLN A 171 -0.60 22.50 4.63
C GLN A 171 -2.07 22.76 4.28
N GLU A 172 -2.40 22.80 2.99
CA GLU A 172 -3.77 22.99 2.53
C GLU A 172 -4.70 21.86 2.98
N PHE A 173 -5.90 22.19 3.46
CA PHE A 173 -6.94 21.23 3.86
C PHE A 173 -6.56 20.27 5.01
N THR A 174 -5.51 20.58 5.78
CA THR A 174 -5.33 19.98 7.10
C THR A 174 -6.40 20.47 8.07
N PHE A 175 -6.98 19.56 8.84
CA PHE A 175 -7.95 19.89 9.88
C PHE A 175 -7.78 18.94 11.06
N PHE A 176 -8.03 19.44 12.28
CA PHE A 176 -8.06 18.62 13.48
C PHE A 176 -9.20 17.58 13.38
N ASN A 177 -8.86 16.32 13.65
CA ASN A 177 -9.80 15.22 13.65
C ASN A 177 -9.92 14.63 15.05
N GLY A 178 -11.08 14.79 15.69
CA GLY A 178 -11.31 14.31 17.05
C GLY A 178 -11.36 12.78 17.22
N HIS A 179 -11.41 11.98 16.14
CA HIS A 179 -11.29 10.53 16.25
C HIS A 179 -9.84 10.08 16.40
N TYR A 180 -8.94 10.71 15.63
CA TYR A 180 -7.50 10.42 15.64
C TYR A 180 -6.71 11.34 16.58
N ASP A 181 -7.37 12.35 17.16
CA ASP A 181 -6.81 13.33 18.08
C ASP A 181 -5.57 14.07 17.53
N THR A 182 -5.61 14.38 16.24
CA THR A 182 -4.47 15.01 15.54
C THR A 182 -4.93 15.84 14.34
N TRP A 183 -4.03 16.69 13.84
CA TRP A 183 -4.18 17.40 12.55
C TRP A 183 -3.73 16.46 11.44
N CYS A 184 -4.64 16.08 10.55
CA CYS A 184 -4.31 15.07 9.54
C CYS A 184 -5.04 15.28 8.21
N TYR A 185 -4.61 14.53 7.21
CA TYR A 185 -5.47 14.08 6.12
C TYR A 185 -6.10 12.73 6.47
N LEU A 186 -7.11 12.36 5.69
CA LEU A 186 -7.82 11.08 5.83
C LEU A 186 -7.80 10.26 4.53
N PRO A 187 -6.65 9.79 4.05
CA PRO A 187 -6.61 8.94 2.86
C PRO A 187 -7.57 7.73 3.00
N ILE A 188 -8.15 7.32 1.87
CA ILE A 188 -8.92 6.09 1.76
C ILE A 188 -8.24 5.19 0.76
N VAL A 189 -7.89 3.98 1.18
CA VAL A 189 -7.24 2.97 0.34
C VAL A 189 -8.28 1.93 -0.06
N ALA A 190 -8.27 1.55 -1.33
CA ALA A 190 -9.06 0.46 -1.86
C ALA A 190 -8.15 -0.72 -2.21
N THR A 191 -8.48 -1.89 -1.68
CA THR A 191 -7.82 -3.15 -2.03
C THR A 191 -8.81 -4.13 -2.63
N VAL A 192 -8.29 -5.07 -3.41
CA VAL A 192 -9.07 -6.12 -4.07
C VAL A 192 -8.45 -7.48 -3.80
N THR A 193 -9.28 -8.42 -3.34
CA THR A 193 -8.93 -9.83 -3.18
C THR A 193 -9.64 -10.66 -4.23
N PHE A 194 -8.92 -11.57 -4.86
CA PHE A 194 -9.45 -12.51 -5.85
C PHE A 194 -9.63 -13.89 -5.20
N ASN A 195 -10.85 -14.43 -5.25
CA ASN A 195 -11.24 -15.68 -4.62
C ASN A 195 -10.86 -15.68 -3.12
N ASP A 196 -10.16 -16.72 -2.68
CA ASP A 196 -9.68 -16.89 -1.30
C ASP A 196 -8.15 -16.66 -1.20
N GLU A 197 -7.58 -15.87 -2.13
CA GLU A 197 -6.16 -15.54 -2.07
C GLU A 197 -5.83 -14.70 -0.83
N PRO A 198 -4.66 -14.92 -0.20
CA PRO A 198 -4.24 -14.16 0.98
C PRO A 198 -3.79 -12.73 0.65
N GLU A 199 -3.49 -12.44 -0.61
CA GLU A 199 -3.02 -11.11 -1.02
C GLU A 199 -4.20 -10.16 -1.31
N GLN A 200 -4.05 -8.91 -0.90
CA GLN A 200 -5.04 -7.85 -1.10
C GLN A 200 -4.41 -6.75 -1.95
N PHE A 201 -4.67 -6.78 -3.25
CA PHE A 201 -4.00 -5.90 -4.20
C PHE A 201 -4.52 -4.47 -4.07
N ALA A 202 -3.63 -3.51 -3.83
CA ALA A 202 -4.02 -2.11 -3.73
C ALA A 202 -4.32 -1.55 -5.12
N VAL A 203 -5.50 -0.97 -5.31
CA VAL A 203 -5.99 -0.51 -6.63
C VAL A 203 -6.31 0.97 -6.67
N ALA A 204 -6.51 1.62 -5.53
CA ALA A 204 -6.73 3.05 -5.46
C ALA A 204 -6.34 3.60 -4.08
N SER A 205 -5.91 4.86 -4.06
CA SER A 205 -5.86 5.67 -2.85
C SER A 205 -6.28 7.10 -3.17
N VAL A 206 -7.13 7.67 -2.34
CA VAL A 206 -7.63 9.03 -2.49
C VAL A 206 -7.41 9.79 -1.19
N LEU A 207 -6.60 10.83 -1.23
CA LEU A 207 -6.37 11.76 -0.15
C LEU A 207 -7.65 12.57 0.10
N ARG A 208 -7.97 12.83 1.36
CA ARG A 208 -9.14 13.62 1.75
C ARG A 208 -8.76 14.61 2.85
N PRO A 209 -9.41 15.79 2.91
CA PRO A 209 -9.24 16.73 4.01
C PRO A 209 -9.46 16.09 5.38
N GLY A 210 -8.80 16.59 6.43
CA GLY A 210 -8.89 16.06 7.80
C GLY A 210 -10.29 16.02 8.42
N ASN A 211 -11.20 16.84 7.90
CA ASN A 211 -12.61 16.91 8.33
C ASN A 211 -13.56 16.05 7.46
N ALA A 212 -13.03 15.22 6.55
CA ALA A 212 -13.86 14.44 5.65
C ALA A 212 -14.63 13.35 6.41
N PRO A 213 -15.95 13.24 6.23
CA PRO A 213 -16.68 12.10 6.77
C PRO A 213 -16.21 10.83 6.05
N ALA A 214 -16.18 9.70 6.76
CA ALA A 214 -15.69 8.42 6.22
C ALA A 214 -16.30 8.04 4.86
N THR A 215 -17.58 8.39 4.62
CA THR A 215 -18.27 8.09 3.35
C THR A 215 -17.92 9.01 2.17
N ARG A 216 -17.19 10.12 2.37
CA ARG A 216 -16.77 11.04 1.29
C ARG A 216 -15.84 10.29 0.34
N GLY A 217 -16.16 10.30 -0.95
CA GLY A 217 -15.40 9.61 -2.00
C GLY A 217 -15.78 8.14 -2.23
N ALA A 218 -16.23 7.41 -1.20
CA ALA A 218 -16.45 5.96 -1.23
C ALA A 218 -17.31 5.48 -2.42
N ARG A 219 -18.49 6.08 -2.65
CA ARG A 219 -19.36 5.71 -3.78
C ARG A 219 -18.71 5.95 -5.14
N GLY A 220 -17.88 7.00 -5.26
CA GLY A 220 -17.16 7.32 -6.49
C GLY A 220 -16.13 6.26 -6.82
N ILE A 221 -15.31 5.90 -5.82
CA ILE A 221 -14.29 4.86 -5.90
C ILE A 221 -14.94 3.51 -6.25
N LEU A 222 -15.93 3.06 -5.45
CA LEU A 222 -16.61 1.78 -5.68
C LEU A 222 -17.26 1.70 -7.05
N ARG A 223 -17.94 2.75 -7.52
CA ARG A 223 -18.58 2.75 -8.84
C ARG A 223 -17.55 2.53 -9.95
N ARG A 224 -16.41 3.23 -9.89
CA ARG A 224 -15.35 3.15 -10.90
C ARG A 224 -14.66 1.78 -10.85
N LEU A 225 -14.35 1.27 -9.67
CA LEU A 225 -13.73 -0.04 -9.49
C LEU A 225 -14.64 -1.18 -9.93
N LEU A 226 -15.92 -1.18 -9.51
CA LEU A 226 -16.89 -2.19 -9.91
C LEU A 226 -17.08 -2.24 -11.43
N ALA A 227 -17.10 -1.08 -12.11
CA ALA A 227 -17.17 -1.03 -13.56
C ALA A 227 -15.97 -1.72 -14.23
N LYS A 228 -14.74 -1.36 -13.81
CA LYS A 228 -13.51 -1.96 -14.33
C LYS A 228 -13.41 -3.47 -14.03
N LEU A 229 -13.76 -3.87 -12.82
CA LEU A 229 -13.68 -5.26 -12.40
C LEU A 229 -14.74 -6.14 -13.09
N ARG A 230 -15.93 -5.61 -13.36
CA ARG A 230 -16.97 -6.32 -14.15
C ARG A 230 -16.55 -6.55 -15.58
N ASP A 231 -15.92 -5.56 -16.21
CA ASP A 231 -15.37 -5.73 -17.56
C ASP A 231 -14.27 -6.79 -17.59
N ALA A 232 -13.38 -6.77 -16.59
CA ALA A 232 -12.28 -7.73 -16.51
C ALA A 232 -12.73 -9.16 -16.10
N PHE A 233 -13.77 -9.28 -15.27
CA PHE A 233 -14.24 -10.53 -14.67
C PHE A 233 -15.79 -10.60 -14.66
N PRO A 234 -16.42 -10.79 -15.84
CA PRO A 234 -17.87 -10.69 -15.98
C PRO A 234 -18.66 -11.77 -15.23
N LYS A 235 -18.01 -12.89 -14.87
CA LYS A 235 -18.62 -14.02 -14.15
C LYS A 235 -18.41 -13.98 -12.64
N ALA A 236 -17.65 -13.01 -12.12
CA ALA A 236 -17.33 -12.96 -10.70
C ALA A 236 -18.50 -12.40 -9.88
N THR A 237 -18.71 -12.98 -8.69
CA THR A 237 -19.55 -12.36 -7.67
C THR A 237 -18.76 -11.26 -6.96
N PHE A 238 -19.29 -10.05 -6.91
CA PHE A 238 -18.64 -8.91 -6.28
C PHE A 238 -19.10 -8.75 -4.84
N ARG A 239 -18.13 -8.60 -3.94
CA ARG A 239 -18.35 -8.38 -2.51
C ARG A 239 -17.69 -7.09 -2.07
N VAL A 240 -18.35 -6.32 -1.20
CA VAL A 240 -17.80 -5.10 -0.61
C VAL A 240 -17.78 -5.23 0.90
N ARG A 241 -16.60 -5.05 1.51
CA ARG A 241 -16.40 -5.08 2.97
C ARG A 241 -15.96 -3.70 3.44
N LEU A 242 -16.57 -3.20 4.51
CA LEU A 242 -16.39 -1.83 4.98
C LEU A 242 -16.43 -1.73 6.51
N ASP A 243 -15.74 -0.73 7.06
CA ASP A 243 -15.79 -0.37 8.47
C ASP A 243 -17.13 0.27 8.90
N GLY A 244 -17.21 0.60 10.20
CA GLY A 244 -18.38 1.23 10.82
C GLY A 244 -18.66 2.68 10.39
N GLY A 245 -17.63 3.44 10.01
CA GLY A 245 -17.75 4.79 9.48
C GLY A 245 -18.50 4.85 8.15
N PHE A 246 -18.53 3.74 7.40
CA PHE A 246 -19.29 3.61 6.16
C PHE A 246 -20.76 3.23 6.34
N ALA A 247 -21.24 2.96 7.55
CA ALA A 247 -22.60 2.49 7.85
C ALA A 247 -23.70 3.54 7.60
N HIS A 248 -23.87 3.97 6.35
CA HIS A 248 -24.72 5.08 5.95
C HIS A 248 -25.81 4.64 4.96
N PRO A 249 -27.08 5.10 5.12
CA PRO A 249 -28.22 4.65 4.30
C PRO A 249 -28.01 4.83 2.79
N LYS A 250 -27.37 5.94 2.37
CA LYS A 250 -27.06 6.19 0.96
C LYS A 250 -26.04 5.21 0.38
N LEU A 251 -25.13 4.69 1.21
CA LEU A 251 -24.14 3.71 0.77
C LEU A 251 -24.77 2.33 0.65
N PHE A 252 -25.57 1.90 1.62
CA PHE A 252 -26.33 0.65 1.50
C PHE A 252 -27.23 0.63 0.27
N ALA A 253 -27.98 1.72 0.03
CA ALA A 253 -28.82 1.83 -1.17
C ALA A 253 -28.00 1.71 -2.47
N PHE A 254 -26.80 2.29 -2.48
CA PHE A 254 -25.88 2.18 -3.61
C PHE A 254 -25.39 0.73 -3.80
N LEU A 255 -24.95 0.04 -2.74
CA LEU A 255 -24.50 -1.35 -2.81
C LEU A 255 -25.62 -2.29 -3.29
N GLU A 256 -26.83 -2.09 -2.79
CA GLU A 256 -28.03 -2.82 -3.21
C GLU A 256 -28.37 -2.55 -4.69
N GLN A 257 -28.28 -1.29 -5.15
CA GLN A 257 -28.48 -0.94 -6.56
C GLN A 257 -27.39 -1.53 -7.45
N GLN A 258 -26.15 -1.62 -6.96
CA GLN A 258 -25.06 -2.28 -7.65
C GLN A 258 -25.18 -3.81 -7.59
N GLN A 259 -26.16 -4.40 -6.89
CA GLN A 259 -26.34 -5.84 -6.80
C GLN A 259 -25.06 -6.59 -6.35
N VAL A 260 -24.33 -6.02 -5.38
CA VAL A 260 -23.13 -6.65 -4.80
C VAL A 260 -23.47 -7.31 -3.46
N GLU A 261 -22.71 -8.34 -3.11
CA GLU A 261 -22.62 -8.80 -1.73
C GLU A 261 -21.99 -7.68 -0.88
N TYR A 262 -22.48 -7.44 0.34
CA TYR A 262 -21.85 -6.48 1.24
C TYR A 262 -21.85 -6.91 2.70
N VAL A 263 -20.80 -6.51 3.40
CA VAL A 263 -20.60 -6.75 4.82
C VAL A 263 -19.98 -5.50 5.45
N VAL A 264 -20.79 -4.73 6.17
CA VAL A 264 -20.42 -3.39 6.67
C VAL A 264 -20.55 -3.37 8.18
N ALA A 265 -19.47 -3.05 8.90
CA ALA A 265 -19.56 -2.89 10.34
C ALA A 265 -20.54 -1.78 10.72
N MET A 266 -21.07 -1.82 11.94
CA MET A 266 -21.95 -0.76 12.43
C MET A 266 -21.68 -0.50 13.92
N ALA A 267 -21.64 0.79 14.26
CA ALA A 267 -21.54 1.21 15.65
C ALA A 267 -22.74 0.73 16.49
N CYS A 268 -22.46 0.41 17.74
CA CYS A 268 -23.47 0.02 18.71
C CYS A 268 -24.47 1.17 18.98
N ASN A 269 -25.71 0.83 19.33
CA ASN A 269 -26.69 1.78 19.86
C ASN A 269 -27.68 1.05 20.77
N ALA A 270 -28.40 1.80 21.62
CA ALA A 270 -29.33 1.25 22.61
C ALA A 270 -30.36 0.26 22.04
N ARG A 271 -30.80 0.43 20.78
CA ARG A 271 -31.75 -0.51 20.15
C ARG A 271 -31.08 -1.82 19.75
N LEU A 272 -29.84 -1.78 19.26
CA LEU A 272 -29.06 -2.98 18.95
C LEU A 272 -28.63 -3.71 20.23
N GLU A 273 -28.27 -2.99 21.30
CA GLU A 273 -27.99 -3.57 22.61
C GLU A 273 -29.20 -4.31 23.18
N LYS A 274 -30.39 -3.69 23.09
CA LYS A 274 -31.64 -4.35 23.50
C LYS A 274 -31.87 -5.66 22.73
N ARG A 275 -31.55 -5.70 21.43
CA ARG A 275 -31.66 -6.91 20.60
C ARG A 275 -30.59 -7.96 20.94
N ALA A 276 -29.38 -7.54 21.29
CA ALA A 276 -28.29 -8.43 21.67
C ALA A 276 -28.42 -8.98 23.10
N ARG A 277 -29.23 -8.39 23.98
CA ARG A 277 -29.31 -8.69 25.42
C ARG A 277 -29.43 -10.18 25.75
N ARG A 278 -30.33 -10.91 25.07
CA ARG A 278 -30.52 -12.36 25.32
C ARG A 278 -29.27 -13.15 24.93
N LEU A 279 -28.68 -12.84 23.78
CA LEU A 279 -27.46 -13.49 23.29
C LEU A 279 -26.25 -13.18 24.18
N MET A 280 -26.12 -11.93 24.62
CA MET A 280 -25.12 -11.50 25.62
C MET A 280 -25.29 -12.21 26.97
N GLY A 281 -26.52 -12.45 27.41
CA GLY A 281 -26.80 -13.27 28.58
C GLY A 281 -26.23 -14.68 28.46
N LYS A 282 -26.45 -15.34 27.31
CA LYS A 282 -25.87 -16.65 27.01
C LYS A 282 -24.34 -16.62 26.95
N ALA A 283 -23.75 -15.61 26.29
CA ALA A 283 -22.30 -15.47 26.20
C ALA A 283 -21.65 -15.26 27.59
N ARG A 284 -22.32 -14.54 28.51
CA ARG A 284 -21.85 -14.39 29.90
C ARG A 284 -21.86 -15.69 30.67
N MET A 285 -22.94 -16.48 30.56
CA MET A 285 -23.01 -17.80 31.20
C MET A 285 -21.91 -18.71 30.68
N LEU A 286 -21.70 -18.76 29.36
CA LEU A 286 -20.64 -19.54 28.74
C LEU A 286 -19.25 -19.08 29.22
N SER A 287 -18.95 -17.78 29.17
CA SER A 287 -17.68 -17.22 29.64
C SER A 287 -17.43 -17.49 31.13
N LYS A 288 -18.48 -17.50 31.96
CA LYS A 288 -18.37 -17.87 33.37
C LYS A 288 -18.05 -19.36 33.55
N ALA A 289 -18.72 -20.23 32.79
CA ALA A 289 -18.52 -21.67 32.87
C ALA A 289 -17.09 -22.10 32.46
N ILE A 290 -16.56 -21.51 31.38
CA ILE A 290 -15.22 -21.89 30.85
C ILE A 290 -14.07 -21.06 31.44
N GLY A 291 -14.36 -20.00 32.20
CA GLY A 291 -13.34 -19.11 32.77
C GLY A 291 -12.58 -18.25 31.75
N GLN A 292 -12.97 -18.25 30.47
CA GLN A 292 -12.27 -17.62 29.35
C GLN A 292 -13.18 -16.66 28.56
N THR A 293 -12.59 -15.92 27.61
CA THR A 293 -13.37 -15.11 26.65
C THR A 293 -14.30 -16.02 25.86
N ALA A 294 -15.58 -15.69 25.82
CA ALA A 294 -16.57 -16.43 25.05
C ALA A 294 -17.29 -15.52 24.07
N HIS A 295 -17.66 -16.06 22.92
CA HIS A 295 -18.46 -15.34 21.95
C HIS A 295 -19.54 -16.24 21.35
N LEU A 296 -20.68 -15.63 21.00
CA LEU A 296 -21.78 -16.28 20.32
C LEU A 296 -22.25 -15.40 19.17
N TYR A 297 -22.74 -16.03 18.10
CA TYR A 297 -23.26 -15.35 16.93
C TYR A 297 -24.78 -15.43 16.88
N GLY A 298 -25.41 -14.39 16.36
CA GLY A 298 -26.84 -14.34 16.12
C GLY A 298 -27.17 -13.24 15.14
N GLU A 299 -28.46 -13.03 14.88
CA GLU A 299 -28.90 -12.08 13.87
C GLU A 299 -30.21 -11.40 14.22
N THR A 300 -30.47 -10.29 13.53
CA THR A 300 -31.74 -9.57 13.63
C THR A 300 -32.01 -8.76 12.37
N ARG A 301 -33.28 -8.37 12.16
CA ARG A 301 -33.65 -7.38 11.15
C ARG A 301 -33.74 -6.00 11.81
N TYR A 302 -32.95 -5.04 11.33
CA TYR A 302 -32.84 -3.71 11.93
C TYR A 302 -32.85 -2.59 10.88
N ALA A 303 -33.43 -1.46 11.26
CA ALA A 303 -33.37 -0.19 10.53
C ALA A 303 -33.13 0.95 11.52
N ALA A 304 -32.12 1.77 11.26
CA ALA A 304 -32.01 3.07 11.93
C ALA A 304 -33.10 4.02 11.40
N ARG A 305 -33.40 5.11 12.12
CA ARG A 305 -34.48 6.05 11.77
C ARG A 305 -34.40 6.58 10.34
N LYS A 306 -33.19 6.79 9.81
CA LYS A 306 -32.95 7.32 8.44
C LYS A 306 -32.95 6.23 7.35
N TRP A 307 -33.16 4.97 7.69
CA TRP A 307 -33.14 3.87 6.72
C TRP A 307 -34.55 3.63 6.17
N LYS A 308 -34.65 3.48 4.85
CA LYS A 308 -35.92 3.19 4.17
C LYS A 308 -36.43 1.74 4.38
N ARG A 309 -35.54 0.81 4.74
CA ARG A 309 -35.86 -0.61 4.93
C ARG A 309 -35.03 -1.25 6.03
N LYS A 310 -35.56 -2.32 6.62
CA LYS A 310 -34.83 -3.20 7.54
C LYS A 310 -33.82 -4.04 6.77
N ARG A 311 -32.59 -4.13 7.30
CA ARG A 311 -31.51 -4.99 6.78
C ARG A 311 -31.18 -6.07 7.79
N ARG A 312 -30.56 -7.15 7.31
CA ARG A 312 -30.00 -8.19 8.17
C ARG A 312 -28.78 -7.62 8.90
N VAL A 313 -28.75 -7.82 10.21
CA VAL A 313 -27.65 -7.41 11.08
C VAL A 313 -27.19 -8.62 11.88
N ILE A 314 -25.94 -9.00 11.69
CA ILE A 314 -25.24 -10.00 12.47
C ILE A 314 -24.80 -9.39 13.79
N ILE A 315 -24.90 -10.17 14.85
CA ILE A 315 -24.54 -9.82 16.22
C ILE A 315 -23.45 -10.80 16.66
N LYS A 316 -22.24 -10.31 16.93
CA LYS A 316 -21.26 -11.02 17.75
C LYS A 316 -21.44 -10.58 19.19
N ALA A 317 -22.00 -11.45 20.01
CA ALA A 317 -22.07 -11.26 21.45
C ALA A 317 -20.77 -11.79 22.06
N GLU A 318 -19.87 -10.90 22.47
CA GLU A 318 -18.56 -11.25 23.04
C GLU A 318 -18.46 -10.79 24.49
N VAL A 319 -17.95 -11.66 25.35
CA VAL A 319 -17.58 -11.34 26.74
C VAL A 319 -16.08 -11.57 26.86
N VAL A 320 -15.34 -10.46 26.95
CA VAL A 320 -13.88 -10.47 26.99
C VAL A 320 -13.41 -10.63 28.42
N ARG A 321 -12.51 -11.58 28.66
CA ARG A 321 -11.80 -11.74 29.93
C ARG A 321 -10.32 -11.42 29.72
N HIS A 322 -9.81 -10.51 30.54
CA HIS A 322 -8.37 -10.25 30.65
C HIS A 322 -7.92 -10.60 32.07
N PRO A 323 -6.72 -11.18 32.25
CA PRO A 323 -6.18 -11.41 33.58
C PRO A 323 -6.20 -10.12 34.41
N GLY A 324 -6.70 -10.22 35.65
CA GLY A 324 -6.76 -9.09 36.58
C GLY A 324 -7.81 -8.01 36.27
N ARG A 325 -8.76 -8.25 35.35
CA ARG A 325 -9.86 -7.32 35.06
C ARG A 325 -11.21 -8.03 35.04
N ASP A 326 -12.26 -7.30 35.40
CA ASP A 326 -13.62 -7.80 35.31
C ASP A 326 -14.02 -8.13 33.86
N PRO A 327 -14.83 -9.17 33.64
CA PRO A 327 -15.32 -9.52 32.30
C PRO A 327 -16.09 -8.36 31.66
N LYS A 328 -15.73 -7.98 30.44
CA LYS A 328 -16.33 -6.86 29.71
C LYS A 328 -17.20 -7.35 28.56
N ASN A 329 -18.44 -6.87 28.50
CA ASN A 329 -19.32 -7.06 27.35
C ASN A 329 -18.81 -6.25 26.15
N ASN A 330 -18.65 -6.88 24.99
CA ASN A 330 -18.18 -6.26 23.75
C ASN A 330 -19.04 -6.67 22.54
N PRO A 331 -20.33 -6.31 22.49
CA PRO A 331 -21.17 -6.66 21.35
C PRO A 331 -20.72 -5.93 20.08
N ARG A 332 -20.58 -6.66 18.97
CA ARG A 332 -20.25 -6.10 17.66
C ARG A 332 -21.35 -6.41 16.64
N PHE A 333 -21.55 -5.49 15.69
CA PHE A 333 -22.65 -5.56 14.74
C PHE A 333 -22.16 -5.38 13.30
N VAL A 334 -22.71 -6.19 12.39
CA VAL A 334 -22.36 -6.15 10.97
C VAL A 334 -23.64 -6.21 10.13
N VAL A 335 -23.83 -5.23 9.25
CA VAL A 335 -24.96 -5.13 8.33
C VAL A 335 -24.60 -5.86 7.03
N THR A 336 -25.48 -6.76 6.57
CA THR A 336 -25.17 -7.64 5.44
C THR A 336 -26.39 -7.94 4.57
N ASN A 337 -26.16 -8.38 3.34
CA ASN A 337 -27.15 -9.05 2.48
C ASN A 337 -26.80 -10.52 2.17
N LEU A 338 -25.71 -11.05 2.73
CA LEU A 338 -25.32 -12.44 2.57
C LEU A 338 -26.38 -13.37 3.19
N PRO A 339 -26.63 -14.57 2.63
CA PRO A 339 -27.53 -15.57 3.19
C PRO A 339 -26.86 -16.49 4.22
N ASP A 340 -25.52 -16.51 4.27
CA ASP A 340 -24.71 -17.42 5.10
C ASP A 340 -25.04 -17.29 6.59
N ASP A 341 -24.69 -18.30 7.39
CA ASP A 341 -24.95 -18.26 8.83
C ASP A 341 -24.19 -17.10 9.53
N PRO A 342 -24.67 -16.63 10.70
CA PRO A 342 -24.10 -15.48 11.39
C PRO A 342 -22.60 -15.57 11.70
N GLU A 343 -22.09 -16.77 12.00
CA GLU A 343 -20.67 -16.97 12.30
C GLU A 343 -19.84 -16.83 11.04
N THR A 344 -20.22 -17.51 9.97
CA THR A 344 -19.54 -17.43 8.66
C THR A 344 -19.46 -15.99 8.16
N VAL A 345 -20.55 -15.22 8.22
CA VAL A 345 -20.54 -13.80 7.82
C VAL A 345 -19.57 -12.98 8.68
N TYR A 346 -19.52 -13.25 9.98
CA TYR A 346 -18.61 -12.52 10.87
C TYR A 346 -17.15 -12.88 10.63
N GLN A 347 -16.81 -14.15 10.38
CA GLN A 347 -15.44 -14.55 10.05
C GLN A 347 -14.96 -13.96 8.72
N LEU A 348 -15.85 -13.90 7.73
CA LEU A 348 -15.60 -13.21 6.48
C LEU A 348 -15.31 -11.71 6.69
N TYR A 349 -16.03 -11.07 7.63
CA TYR A 349 -15.75 -9.69 8.05
C TYR A 349 -14.37 -9.58 8.74
N CYS A 350 -13.98 -10.55 9.57
CA CYS A 350 -12.66 -10.58 10.22
C CYS A 350 -11.51 -10.62 9.22
N GLY A 351 -11.71 -11.21 8.03
CA GLY A 351 -10.70 -11.19 6.96
C GLY A 351 -10.37 -9.79 6.42
N ARG A 352 -11.08 -8.72 6.85
CA ARG A 352 -10.66 -7.33 6.61
C ARG A 352 -9.44 -6.95 7.46
N GLY A 353 -9.17 -7.66 8.57
CA GLY A 353 -8.03 -7.38 9.44
C GLY A 353 -6.68 -7.39 8.71
N ASP A 354 -6.55 -8.15 7.62
CA ASP A 354 -5.35 -8.11 6.78
C ASP A 354 -5.15 -6.78 6.05
N VAL A 355 -6.22 -6.01 5.78
CA VAL A 355 -6.11 -4.66 5.19
C VAL A 355 -5.37 -3.73 6.12
N GLU A 356 -5.58 -3.85 7.44
CA GLU A 356 -4.85 -3.08 8.44
C GLU A 356 -3.34 -3.32 8.33
N ASN A 357 -2.93 -4.57 8.08
CA ASN A 357 -1.53 -4.89 7.82
C ASN A 357 -1.02 -4.24 6.53
N ARG A 358 -1.84 -4.18 5.46
CA ARG A 358 -1.48 -3.48 4.21
C ARG A 358 -1.35 -1.98 4.39
N LEU A 359 -2.25 -1.37 5.16
CA LEU A 359 -2.15 0.04 5.54
C LEU A 359 -0.88 0.29 6.35
N LYS A 360 -0.54 -0.55 7.34
CA LYS A 360 0.72 -0.45 8.08
C LYS A 360 1.95 -0.54 7.17
N GLU A 361 1.91 -1.37 6.12
CA GLU A 361 3.01 -1.41 5.15
C GLU A 361 3.11 -0.14 4.30
N LEU A 362 1.98 0.48 3.94
CA LEU A 362 1.97 1.76 3.24
C LEU A 362 2.51 2.88 4.14
N HIS A 363 2.08 2.95 5.40
CA HIS A 363 2.55 3.91 6.38
C HIS A 363 4.03 3.68 6.75
N HIS A 364 4.33 2.59 7.44
CA HIS A 364 5.67 2.38 8.01
C HIS A 364 6.67 1.77 7.03
N GLY A 365 6.19 1.14 5.97
CA GLY A 365 7.05 0.54 4.95
C GLY A 365 7.37 1.50 3.82
N LEU A 366 6.44 2.36 3.40
CA LEU A 366 6.60 3.26 2.25
C LEU A 366 6.33 4.73 2.54
N GLU A 367 6.16 5.09 3.82
CA GLU A 367 6.02 6.49 4.25
C GLU A 367 4.87 7.19 3.53
N MET A 368 3.72 6.51 3.39
CA MET A 368 2.53 7.10 2.75
C MET A 368 2.00 8.33 3.50
N ASP A 369 2.27 8.40 4.81
CA ASP A 369 2.01 9.54 5.70
C ASP A 369 3.07 10.65 5.61
N ARG A 370 4.01 10.56 4.67
CA ARG A 370 5.00 11.60 4.43
C ARG A 370 4.52 12.60 3.37
N THR A 371 3.33 13.16 3.59
CA THR A 371 2.77 14.23 2.76
C THR A 371 3.36 15.58 3.13
N SER A 372 4.64 15.80 2.80
CA SER A 372 5.38 17.01 3.18
C SER A 372 5.27 18.19 2.18
N CYS A 373 4.34 18.16 1.22
CA CYS A 373 4.06 19.33 0.38
C CYS A 373 3.04 20.26 1.06
N GLU A 374 3.10 21.56 0.74
CA GLU A 374 2.09 22.54 1.16
C GLU A 374 0.77 22.32 0.42
N HIS A 375 0.84 22.08 -0.89
CA HIS A 375 -0.34 21.91 -1.74
C HIS A 375 -0.97 20.52 -1.62
N PHE A 376 -2.29 20.49 -1.51
CA PHE A 376 -3.04 19.23 -1.33
C PHE A 376 -2.95 18.29 -2.53
N LEU A 377 -2.94 18.83 -3.75
CA LEU A 377 -2.82 18.02 -4.97
C LEU A 377 -1.43 17.40 -5.11
N ALA A 378 -0.37 18.08 -4.68
CA ALA A 378 0.98 17.53 -4.64
C ALA A 378 1.08 16.36 -3.64
N ASN A 379 0.41 16.46 -2.50
CA ASN A 379 0.31 15.36 -1.54
C ASN A 379 -0.50 14.18 -2.11
N GLN A 380 -1.59 14.42 -2.84
CA GLN A 380 -2.29 13.36 -3.57
C GLN A 380 -1.41 12.69 -4.64
N PHE A 381 -0.55 13.46 -5.32
CA PHE A 381 0.42 12.89 -6.27
C PHE A 381 1.39 11.93 -5.56
N ARG A 382 1.94 12.35 -4.42
CA ARG A 382 2.83 11.51 -3.59
C ARG A 382 2.16 10.22 -3.14
N VAL A 383 0.90 10.30 -2.68
CA VAL A 383 0.11 9.10 -2.34
C VAL A 383 0.00 8.12 -3.52
N LEU A 384 -0.19 8.61 -4.76
CA LEU A 384 -0.24 7.73 -5.93
C LEU A 384 1.13 7.13 -6.29
N LEU A 385 2.23 7.88 -6.11
CA LEU A 385 3.58 7.36 -6.33
C LEU A 385 3.95 6.29 -5.28
N THR A 386 3.57 6.50 -4.02
CA THR A 386 3.71 5.50 -2.95
C THR A 386 2.91 4.25 -3.24
N LEU A 387 1.66 4.40 -3.70
CA LEU A 387 0.84 3.26 -4.12
C LEU A 387 1.46 2.50 -5.30
N ALA A 388 2.08 3.20 -6.25
CA ALA A 388 2.79 2.57 -7.37
C ALA A 388 4.01 1.76 -6.90
N ALA A 389 4.79 2.29 -5.95
CA ALA A 389 5.88 1.55 -5.32
C ALA A 389 5.36 0.30 -4.58
N TYR A 390 4.22 0.43 -3.89
CA TYR A 390 3.58 -0.70 -3.20
C TYR A 390 3.14 -1.80 -4.17
N VAL A 391 2.56 -1.44 -5.31
CA VAL A 391 2.19 -2.40 -6.37
C VAL A 391 3.41 -3.21 -6.85
N LEU A 392 4.59 -2.59 -6.98
CA LEU A 392 5.82 -3.31 -7.33
C LEU A 392 6.22 -4.32 -6.24
N PHE A 393 6.07 -3.98 -4.96
CA PHE A 393 6.33 -4.91 -3.86
C PHE A 393 5.30 -6.04 -3.78
N GLN A 394 4.02 -5.78 -4.06
CA GLN A 394 3.01 -6.84 -4.11
C GLN A 394 3.31 -7.82 -5.24
N GLU A 395 3.72 -7.33 -6.41
CA GLU A 395 4.15 -8.19 -7.50
C GLU A 395 5.46 -8.93 -7.19
N LEU A 396 6.42 -8.31 -6.50
CA LEU A 396 7.63 -8.98 -6.03
C LEU A 396 7.29 -10.14 -5.07
N ARG A 397 6.44 -9.88 -4.08
CA ARG A 397 5.97 -10.88 -3.11
C ARG A 397 5.28 -12.04 -3.81
N ARG A 398 4.43 -11.75 -4.80
CA ARG A 398 3.77 -12.76 -5.63
C ARG A 398 4.75 -13.63 -6.42
N ARG A 399 5.85 -13.05 -6.91
CA ARG A 399 6.93 -13.80 -7.59
C ARG A 399 7.83 -14.57 -6.62
N ALA A 400 7.76 -14.24 -5.33
CA ALA A 400 8.48 -14.90 -4.25
C ALA A 400 7.74 -16.12 -3.66
N VAL A 401 6.59 -16.52 -4.22
CA VAL A 401 5.84 -17.71 -3.77
C VAL A 401 6.74 -18.95 -3.73
N GLY A 402 6.64 -19.69 -2.62
CA GLY A 402 7.50 -20.84 -2.32
C GLY A 402 8.88 -20.48 -1.78
N THR A 403 9.09 -19.23 -1.35
CA THR A 403 10.30 -18.77 -0.63
C THR A 403 9.92 -18.14 0.71
N ALA A 404 10.92 -17.89 1.57
CA ALA A 404 10.74 -17.16 2.83
C ALA A 404 10.25 -15.70 2.66
N CYS A 405 10.21 -15.18 1.42
CA CYS A 405 9.75 -13.82 1.13
C CYS A 405 8.30 -13.75 0.62
N ALA A 406 7.59 -14.89 0.48
CA ALA A 406 6.23 -14.95 -0.08
C ALA A 406 5.15 -14.22 0.74
N HIS A 407 5.41 -13.99 2.04
CA HIS A 407 4.49 -13.29 2.95
C HIS A 407 5.19 -12.13 3.68
N ALA A 408 6.39 -11.77 3.25
CA ALA A 408 7.20 -10.75 3.90
C ALA A 408 6.58 -9.34 3.70
N GLN A 409 6.70 -8.52 4.74
CA GLN A 409 6.31 -7.11 4.68
C GLN A 409 7.27 -6.33 3.76
N VAL A 410 6.85 -5.16 3.27
CA VAL A 410 7.67 -4.27 2.42
C VAL A 410 9.03 -3.98 3.03
N THR A 411 9.10 -3.67 4.33
CA THR A 411 10.36 -3.41 5.04
C THR A 411 11.30 -4.62 4.95
N THR A 412 10.79 -5.81 5.25
CA THR A 412 11.54 -7.06 5.14
C THR A 412 11.97 -7.36 3.69
N LEU A 413 11.10 -7.13 2.70
CA LEU A 413 11.46 -7.31 1.28
C LEU A 413 12.54 -6.31 0.86
N ARG A 414 12.44 -5.05 1.30
CA ARG A 414 13.44 -4.02 1.04
C ARG A 414 14.79 -4.41 1.63
N GLU A 415 14.83 -4.75 2.92
CA GLU A 415 16.07 -5.15 3.61
C GLU A 415 16.70 -6.41 3.02
N ARG A 416 15.89 -7.45 2.75
CA ARG A 416 16.41 -8.74 2.31
C ARG A 416 16.75 -8.80 0.83
N LEU A 417 16.06 -8.05 -0.03
CA LEU A 417 16.13 -8.23 -1.48
C LEU A 417 16.52 -6.98 -2.26
N VAL A 418 16.29 -5.77 -1.73
CA VAL A 418 16.53 -4.49 -2.42
C VAL A 418 17.84 -3.85 -1.94
N LYS A 419 18.02 -3.75 -0.62
CA LYS A 419 19.22 -3.23 0.04
C LYS A 419 20.35 -4.24 -0.02
N VAL A 420 21.04 -4.27 -1.15
CA VAL A 420 22.17 -5.17 -1.41
C VAL A 420 23.33 -4.34 -1.95
N ALA A 421 24.47 -4.42 -1.26
CA ALA A 421 25.70 -3.83 -1.76
C ALA A 421 26.03 -4.39 -3.16
N VAL A 422 26.47 -3.51 -4.05
CA VAL A 422 26.80 -3.87 -5.42
C VAL A 422 27.91 -2.97 -5.93
N TRP A 423 28.83 -3.54 -6.70
CA TRP A 423 29.79 -2.80 -7.51
C TRP A 423 29.43 -2.93 -8.98
N VAL A 424 29.44 -1.82 -9.72
CA VAL A 424 28.97 -1.75 -11.10
C VAL A 424 30.15 -1.58 -12.04
N GLN A 425 30.20 -2.45 -13.05
CA GLN A 425 31.17 -2.35 -14.14
C GLN A 425 30.42 -2.20 -15.47
N SER A 426 30.73 -1.14 -16.22
CA SER A 426 30.18 -0.92 -17.56
C SER A 426 31.23 -1.20 -18.63
N SER A 427 30.80 -1.80 -19.73
CA SER A 427 31.59 -2.04 -20.94
C SER A 427 30.70 -1.75 -22.15
N VAL A 428 31.31 -1.67 -23.35
CA VAL A 428 30.56 -1.44 -24.60
C VAL A 428 29.46 -2.50 -24.83
N ARG A 429 29.63 -3.72 -24.32
CA ARG A 429 28.71 -4.85 -24.57
C ARG A 429 27.70 -5.11 -23.45
N ARG A 430 28.02 -4.73 -22.21
CA ARG A 430 27.20 -5.08 -21.04
C ARG A 430 27.53 -4.25 -19.82
N ILE A 431 26.53 -4.11 -18.95
CA ILE A 431 26.64 -3.64 -17.58
C ILE A 431 26.62 -4.88 -16.68
N VAL A 432 27.60 -4.99 -15.77
CA VAL A 432 27.74 -6.10 -14.83
C VAL A 432 27.54 -5.58 -13.41
N LEU A 433 26.67 -6.24 -12.67
CA LEU A 433 26.39 -5.98 -11.26
C LEU A 433 27.09 -7.06 -10.43
N HIS A 434 28.15 -6.67 -9.73
CA HIS A 434 28.94 -7.54 -8.88
C HIS A 434 28.35 -7.54 -7.47
N PHE A 435 27.65 -8.61 -7.12
CA PHE A 435 27.03 -8.82 -5.81
C PHE A 435 27.94 -9.65 -4.88
N PRO A 436 27.81 -9.51 -3.55
CA PRO A 436 28.54 -10.33 -2.58
C PRO A 436 28.26 -11.83 -2.75
N THR A 437 29.31 -12.65 -2.77
CA THR A 437 29.18 -14.11 -2.82
C THR A 437 28.56 -14.69 -1.55
N THR A 438 28.73 -14.01 -0.42
CA THR A 438 28.20 -14.36 0.91
C THR A 438 26.83 -13.73 1.19
N PHE A 439 26.14 -13.21 0.18
CA PHE A 439 24.83 -12.59 0.36
C PHE A 439 23.83 -13.57 0.99
N PRO A 440 23.27 -13.27 2.19
CA PRO A 440 22.49 -14.25 2.96
C PRO A 440 21.26 -14.80 2.24
N TRP A 441 20.68 -14.00 1.33
CA TRP A 441 19.46 -14.35 0.61
C TRP A 441 19.72 -14.80 -0.82
N LEU A 442 20.97 -15.14 -1.19
CA LEU A 442 21.36 -15.48 -2.56
C LEU A 442 20.46 -16.53 -3.24
N PRO A 443 20.11 -17.69 -2.62
CA PRO A 443 19.22 -18.67 -3.26
C PRO A 443 17.82 -18.10 -3.55
N THR A 444 17.26 -17.37 -2.58
CA THR A 444 15.96 -16.70 -2.72
C THR A 444 16.01 -15.62 -3.80
N TRP A 445 17.03 -14.79 -3.79
CA TRP A 445 17.21 -13.70 -4.75
C TRP A 445 17.35 -14.23 -6.18
N ARG A 446 18.16 -15.26 -6.42
CA ARG A 446 18.30 -15.89 -7.75
C ARG A 446 16.97 -16.48 -8.24
N ARG A 447 16.21 -17.14 -7.35
CA ARG A 447 14.89 -17.69 -7.70
C ARG A 447 13.92 -16.58 -8.10
N ILE A 448 13.89 -15.48 -7.34
CA ILE A 448 13.04 -14.33 -7.63
C ILE A 448 13.50 -13.62 -8.91
N ALA A 449 14.80 -13.44 -9.12
CA ALA A 449 15.37 -12.86 -10.34
C ALA A 449 14.89 -13.60 -11.58
N ARG A 450 14.96 -14.95 -11.58
CA ARG A 450 14.41 -15.79 -12.65
C ARG A 450 12.89 -15.61 -12.80
N ALA A 451 12.16 -15.58 -11.68
CA ALA A 451 10.73 -15.38 -11.69
C ALA A 451 10.33 -14.00 -12.25
N VAL A 452 11.18 -12.98 -12.15
CA VAL A 452 10.98 -11.65 -12.77
C VAL A 452 11.65 -11.51 -14.14
N GLY A 453 12.08 -12.62 -14.75
CA GLY A 453 12.51 -12.66 -16.16
C GLY A 453 14.03 -12.64 -16.39
N ALA A 454 14.87 -12.75 -15.36
CA ALA A 454 16.30 -12.91 -15.55
C ALA A 454 16.65 -14.31 -16.10
N THR A 455 17.55 -14.36 -17.08
CA THR A 455 18.10 -15.60 -17.64
C THR A 455 19.43 -15.96 -16.97
N THR A 456 19.77 -17.25 -16.95
CA THR A 456 21.04 -17.78 -16.44
C THR A 456 22.06 -18.00 -17.53
#